data_AF-A0A128FKC2-F1
#
_entry.id   AF-A0A128FKC2-F1
#
_cell.length_a   1.000
_cell.length_b   1.000
_cell.length_c   1.000
_cell.angle_alpha   90.00
_cell.angle_beta   90.00
_cell.angle_gamma   90.00
#
_symmetry.space_group_name_H-M   'P 1'
#
loop_
_entity.id
_entity.type
_entity.pdbx_description
1 polymer ?
#
loop_
_entity_poly.entity_id
_entity_poly.type
_entity_poly.pdbx_seq_one_letter_code
_entity_poly.pdbx_strand_id
1 'polypeptide(L)'
;MDFQTPNKVGDTIKNDAGQRFVRYHMYDGDWARAVKLPESVNQLQGIVITSNASWISRIDDAQLGTKSTASIRTKDKYVLVYNKQYKKWFFKSAPERFINARDIKDGVVPTPYSPMTVVQFANANYIGNISLPVQGKEGDTVAIRSHAEWNATIMNIRTDLGEPLTVRSMSLFIVVTAICGACIRAPKYA
;
A
#
# COMPACT_ATOMS: atom_id res chain seq x y z
N MET A 1 -23.33 1.17 10.74
CA MET A 1 -22.24 0.64 9.90
C MET A 1 -22.59 -0.80 9.62
N ASP A 2 -22.82 -1.15 8.36
CA ASP A 2 -23.35 -2.46 7.98
C ASP A 2 -22.24 -3.51 7.93
N PHE A 3 -22.55 -4.73 8.37
CA PHE A 3 -21.58 -5.82 8.43
C PHE A 3 -21.83 -6.83 7.30
N GLN A 4 -20.78 -7.09 6.53
CA GLN A 4 -20.75 -7.96 5.36
C GLN A 4 -19.57 -8.94 5.47
N THR A 5 -19.76 -10.15 4.95
CA THR A 5 -18.72 -11.18 4.83
C THR A 5 -18.85 -11.87 3.47
N PRO A 6 -17.79 -12.53 2.97
CA PRO A 6 -17.85 -13.31 1.73
C PRO A 6 -19.04 -14.26 1.63
N ASN A 7 -19.34 -15.04 2.66
CA ASN A 7 -20.45 -16.01 2.64
C ASN A 7 -21.83 -15.33 2.62
N LYS A 8 -21.93 -14.06 3.03
CA LYS A 8 -23.19 -13.29 3.03
C LYS A 8 -23.43 -12.52 1.74
N VAL A 9 -22.38 -11.95 1.14
CA VAL A 9 -22.52 -11.04 -0.02
C VAL A 9 -21.70 -11.42 -1.24
N GLY A 10 -20.88 -12.47 -1.16
CA GLY A 10 -19.92 -12.83 -2.18
C GLY A 10 -18.65 -11.99 -2.11
N ASP A 11 -17.88 -12.01 -3.19
CA ASP A 11 -16.60 -11.28 -3.32
C ASP A 11 -16.74 -9.77 -3.55
N THR A 12 -17.98 -9.30 -3.78
CA THR A 12 -18.29 -7.91 -4.13
C THR A 12 -19.03 -7.25 -2.98
N ILE A 13 -18.48 -6.14 -2.47
CA ILE A 13 -19.10 -5.38 -1.39
C ILE A 13 -20.40 -4.74 -1.89
N LYS A 14 -21.50 -5.01 -1.19
CA LYS A 14 -22.81 -4.42 -1.52
C LYS A 14 -22.89 -2.97 -1.09
N ASN A 15 -23.59 -2.18 -1.90
CA ASN A 15 -23.92 -0.78 -1.67
C ASN A 15 -25.46 -0.62 -1.78
N ASP A 16 -26.17 -1.21 -0.81
CA ASP A 16 -27.63 -1.14 -0.75
C ASP A 16 -28.10 0.26 -0.33
N ALA A 17 -29.37 0.59 -0.58
CA ALA A 17 -29.94 1.87 -0.17
C ALA A 17 -29.83 2.08 1.36
N GLY A 18 -29.49 3.30 1.79
CA GLY A 18 -29.30 3.64 3.21
C GLY A 18 -27.89 3.38 3.76
N GLN A 19 -27.07 2.58 3.09
CA GLN A 19 -25.73 2.23 3.59
C GLN A 19 -24.77 3.40 3.39
N ARG A 20 -24.29 3.99 4.50
CA ARG A 20 -23.25 5.05 4.46
C ARG A 20 -21.85 4.52 4.76
N PHE A 21 -21.74 3.46 5.55
CA PHE A 21 -20.47 2.83 5.89
C PHE A 21 -20.63 1.31 6.01
N VAL A 22 -19.75 0.56 5.33
CA VAL A 22 -19.74 -0.90 5.36
C VAL A 22 -18.45 -1.41 6.00
N ARG A 23 -18.57 -2.45 6.82
CA ARG A 23 -17.47 -3.30 7.24
C ARG A 23 -17.56 -4.61 6.47
N TYR A 24 -16.52 -4.92 5.71
CA TYR A 24 -16.33 -6.22 5.07
C TYR A 24 -15.27 -7.00 5.85
N HIS A 25 -15.65 -8.15 6.39
CA HIS A 25 -14.80 -8.95 7.26
C HIS A 25 -14.61 -10.35 6.71
N MET A 26 -13.38 -10.86 6.78
CA MET A 26 -13.01 -12.20 6.33
C MET A 26 -12.33 -12.97 7.46
N TYR A 27 -12.57 -14.28 7.53
CA TYR A 27 -11.93 -15.20 8.47
C TYR A 27 -11.86 -16.60 7.86
N ASP A 28 -11.23 -17.55 8.54
CA ASP A 28 -11.13 -18.92 8.04
C ASP A 28 -12.53 -19.57 7.94
N GLY A 29 -12.86 -20.08 6.75
CA GLY A 29 -14.20 -20.58 6.42
C GLY A 29 -15.16 -19.53 5.84
N ASP A 30 -14.80 -18.25 5.86
CA ASP A 30 -15.56 -17.13 5.28
C ASP A 30 -14.59 -16.12 4.65
N TRP A 31 -14.08 -16.50 3.48
CA TRP A 31 -12.95 -15.87 2.82
C TRP A 31 -13.19 -15.75 1.32
N ALA A 32 -12.70 -14.65 0.74
CA ALA A 32 -12.65 -14.46 -0.71
C ALA A 32 -11.22 -14.14 -1.15
N ARG A 33 -10.80 -14.68 -2.30
CA ARG A 33 -9.46 -14.42 -2.87
C ARG A 33 -9.26 -12.96 -3.28
N ALA A 34 -10.31 -12.34 -3.79
CA ALA A 34 -10.31 -10.93 -4.19
C ALA A 34 -11.56 -10.27 -3.61
N VAL A 35 -11.43 -9.01 -3.20
CA VAL A 35 -12.54 -8.17 -2.74
C VAL A 35 -12.77 -7.09 -3.76
N LYS A 36 -13.94 -7.09 -4.40
CA LYS A 36 -14.35 -6.09 -5.39
C LYS A 36 -15.10 -4.97 -4.70
N LEU A 37 -14.70 -3.75 -5.01
CA LEU A 37 -15.36 -2.53 -4.54
C LEU A 37 -16.55 -2.21 -5.46
N PRO A 38 -17.64 -1.64 -4.93
CA PRO A 38 -18.79 -1.28 -5.76
C PRO A 38 -18.40 -0.13 -6.70
N GLU A 39 -18.78 -0.28 -7.97
CA GLU A 39 -18.55 0.72 -9.02
C GLU A 39 -19.48 1.93 -8.86
N SER A 40 -20.76 1.67 -8.60
CA SER A 40 -21.76 2.69 -8.37
C SER A 40 -21.98 2.89 -6.87
N VAL A 41 -22.11 4.16 -6.47
CA VAL A 41 -22.25 4.56 -5.08
C VAL A 41 -23.47 5.46 -4.94
N ASN A 42 -24.46 5.01 -4.17
CA ASN A 42 -25.69 5.76 -3.90
C ASN A 42 -25.46 6.71 -2.72
N GLN A 43 -25.29 6.13 -1.53
CA GLN A 43 -25.07 6.86 -0.29
C GLN A 43 -23.80 6.42 0.45
N LEU A 44 -23.14 5.35 0.00
CA LEU A 44 -21.95 4.80 0.64
C LEU A 44 -20.79 5.80 0.58
N GLN A 45 -20.13 6.01 1.72
CA GLN A 45 -19.07 7.01 1.87
C GLN A 45 -17.74 6.37 2.22
N GLY A 46 -17.80 5.24 2.94
CA GLY A 46 -16.60 4.55 3.37
C GLY A 46 -16.79 3.05 3.50
N ILE A 47 -15.69 2.34 3.28
CA ILE A 47 -15.59 0.89 3.44
C ILE A 47 -14.43 0.61 4.39
N VAL A 48 -14.65 -0.30 5.32
CA VAL A 48 -13.59 -0.86 6.17
C VAL A 48 -13.46 -2.34 5.84
N ILE A 49 -12.29 -2.75 5.37
CA ILE A 49 -11.99 -4.16 5.07
C ILE A 49 -11.06 -4.68 6.16
N THR A 50 -11.38 -5.84 6.74
CA THR A 50 -10.59 -6.48 7.79
C THR A 50 -10.48 -7.98 7.55
N SER A 51 -9.39 -8.59 7.98
CA SER A 51 -9.22 -10.04 7.85
C SER A 51 -8.60 -10.68 9.09
N ASN A 52 -9.16 -11.80 9.51
CA ASN A 52 -8.58 -12.77 10.43
C ASN A 52 -8.25 -14.10 9.72
N ALA A 53 -8.42 -14.18 8.40
CA ALA A 53 -8.17 -15.39 7.64
C ALA A 53 -6.67 -15.69 7.52
N SER A 54 -6.34 -16.96 7.47
CA SER A 54 -4.99 -17.49 7.23
C SER A 54 -4.56 -17.31 5.77
N TRP A 55 -5.52 -17.28 4.84
CA TRP A 55 -5.27 -17.11 3.41
C TRP A 55 -5.23 -15.64 2.99
N ILE A 56 -4.26 -15.29 2.14
CA ILE A 56 -4.08 -13.93 1.64
C ILE A 56 -5.15 -13.61 0.60
N SER A 57 -5.87 -12.49 0.78
CA SER A 57 -6.76 -11.90 -0.23
C SER A 57 -6.10 -10.67 -0.88
N ARG A 58 -6.79 -10.05 -1.83
CA ARG A 58 -6.43 -8.73 -2.36
C ARG A 58 -7.67 -7.85 -2.55
N ILE A 59 -7.51 -6.54 -2.46
CA ILE A 59 -8.51 -5.60 -2.99
C ILE A 59 -8.30 -5.51 -4.50
N ASP A 60 -9.38 -5.66 -5.26
CA ASP A 60 -9.36 -5.44 -6.71
C ASP A 60 -9.16 -3.95 -7.02
N ASP A 61 -8.29 -3.65 -7.98
CA ASP A 61 -7.86 -2.28 -8.28
C ASP A 61 -8.72 -1.57 -9.33
N ALA A 62 -9.71 -2.24 -9.94
CA ALA A 62 -10.53 -1.67 -11.01
C ALA A 62 -11.27 -0.39 -10.59
N GLN A 63 -11.67 -0.31 -9.31
CA GLN A 63 -12.41 0.84 -8.76
C GLN A 63 -11.59 1.70 -7.80
N LEU A 64 -10.29 1.43 -7.66
CA LEU A 64 -9.39 2.29 -6.89
C LEU A 64 -8.97 3.52 -7.72
N GLY A 65 -8.70 4.63 -7.03
CA GLY A 65 -8.17 5.86 -7.64
C GLY A 65 -6.71 5.75 -8.05
N THR A 66 -5.99 4.78 -7.49
CA THR A 66 -4.64 4.37 -7.90
C THR A 66 -4.64 2.87 -8.13
N LYS A 67 -3.68 2.34 -8.89
CA LYS A 67 -3.54 0.89 -9.08
C LYS A 67 -2.72 0.24 -7.97
N SER A 68 -2.61 0.87 -6.79
CA SER A 68 -1.73 0.44 -5.72
C SER A 68 -2.04 -1.01 -5.32
N THR A 69 -1.00 -1.76 -5.05
CA THR A 69 -1.10 -3.13 -4.56
C THR A 69 -1.74 -3.13 -3.18
N ALA A 70 -2.76 -3.97 -2.97
CA ALA A 70 -3.47 -4.04 -1.69
C ALA A 70 -3.77 -5.50 -1.31
N SER A 71 -2.73 -6.22 -0.87
CA SER A 71 -2.88 -7.57 -0.33
C SER A 71 -3.39 -7.52 1.10
N ILE A 72 -4.45 -8.29 1.38
CA ILE A 72 -5.09 -8.40 2.69
C ILE A 72 -4.60 -9.69 3.34
N ARG A 73 -3.80 -9.54 4.39
CA ARG A 73 -3.28 -10.60 5.26
C ARG A 73 -4.02 -10.61 6.59
N THR A 74 -3.77 -11.63 7.39
CA THR A 74 -4.29 -11.73 8.76
C THR A 74 -3.96 -10.48 9.57
N LYS A 75 -4.96 -9.95 10.27
CA LYS A 75 -4.94 -8.71 11.09
C LYS A 75 -4.85 -7.41 10.31
N ASP A 76 -4.85 -7.44 8.97
CA ASP A 76 -4.89 -6.19 8.21
C ASP A 76 -6.23 -5.47 8.33
N LYS A 77 -6.14 -4.15 8.24
CA LYS A 77 -7.28 -3.25 8.15
C LYS A 77 -7.03 -2.21 7.06
N TYR A 78 -7.97 -2.12 6.13
CA TYR A 78 -8.02 -1.07 5.13
C TYR A 78 -9.25 -0.19 5.39
N VAL A 79 -9.08 1.12 5.21
CA VAL A 79 -10.18 2.08 5.25
C VAL A 79 -10.17 2.84 3.93
N LEU A 80 -11.27 2.74 3.19
CA LEU A 80 -11.44 3.41 1.91
C LEU A 80 -12.55 4.45 2.03
N VAL A 81 -12.39 5.54 1.29
CA VAL A 81 -13.42 6.57 1.12
C VAL A 81 -13.71 6.74 -0.36
N TYR A 82 -14.98 6.96 -0.68
CA TYR A 82 -15.39 7.20 -2.06
C TYR A 82 -15.22 8.68 -2.41
N ASN A 83 -14.48 8.96 -3.48
CA ASN A 83 -14.37 10.29 -4.03
C ASN A 83 -15.40 10.47 -5.15
N LYS A 84 -16.37 11.37 -4.94
CA LYS A 84 -17.46 11.63 -5.89
C LYS A 84 -17.00 12.29 -7.19
N GLN A 85 -15.94 13.09 -7.16
CA GLN A 85 -15.41 13.78 -8.33
C GLN A 85 -14.76 12.77 -9.29
N TYR A 86 -13.94 11.86 -8.76
CA TYR A 86 -13.25 10.86 -9.57
C TYR A 86 -14.06 9.58 -9.77
N LYS A 87 -15.17 9.41 -9.04
CA LYS A 87 -15.98 8.19 -9.02
C LYS A 87 -15.15 6.94 -8.74
N LYS A 88 -14.22 7.05 -7.79
CA LYS A 88 -13.26 6.00 -7.41
C LYS A 88 -13.05 5.97 -5.90
N TRP A 89 -12.58 4.84 -5.42
CA TRP A 89 -12.22 4.60 -4.02
C TRP A 89 -10.77 4.95 -3.75
N PHE A 90 -10.52 5.69 -2.67
CA PHE A 90 -9.18 6.05 -2.23
C PHE A 90 -8.91 5.48 -0.85
N PHE A 91 -7.68 5.02 -0.62
CA PHE A 91 -7.25 4.62 0.71
C PHE A 91 -7.21 5.84 1.63
N LYS A 92 -8.04 5.84 2.66
CA LYS A 92 -7.90 6.71 3.82
C LYS A 92 -6.86 6.16 4.80
N SER A 93 -6.78 4.84 4.91
CA SER A 93 -5.79 4.13 5.72
C SER A 93 -5.54 2.74 5.15
N ALA A 94 -4.28 2.31 5.16
CA ALA A 94 -3.82 1.00 4.73
C ALA A 94 -2.70 0.55 5.67
N PRO A 95 -2.42 -0.76 5.80
CA PRO A 95 -1.31 -1.26 6.59
C PRO A 95 0.03 -0.78 6.00
N GLU A 96 0.92 -0.28 6.86
CA GLU A 96 2.32 -0.04 6.54
C GLU A 96 3.09 -1.36 6.62
N ARG A 97 3.96 -1.63 5.64
CA ARG A 97 4.84 -2.82 5.65
C ARG A 97 6.25 -2.42 5.98
N PHE A 98 6.66 -2.73 7.20
CA PHE A 98 7.99 -2.44 7.68
C PHE A 98 8.99 -3.47 7.18
N ILE A 99 10.13 -2.99 6.71
CA ILE A 99 11.27 -3.77 6.29
C ILE A 99 12.49 -3.19 6.98
N ASN A 100 13.26 -4.02 7.67
CA ASN A 100 14.55 -3.63 8.19
C ASN A 100 15.54 -3.53 7.02
N ALA A 101 16.27 -2.42 6.92
CA ALA A 101 17.29 -2.22 5.90
C ALA A 101 18.29 -3.39 5.81
N ARG A 102 18.75 -3.94 6.95
CA ARG A 102 19.69 -5.07 6.98
C ARG A 102 19.13 -6.37 6.40
N ASP A 103 17.80 -6.52 6.37
CA ASP A 103 17.11 -7.73 5.89
C ASP A 103 16.85 -7.66 4.37
N ILE A 104 17.20 -6.54 3.72
CA ILE A 104 17.07 -6.35 2.27
C ILE A 104 18.20 -7.09 1.56
N LYS A 105 17.83 -8.10 0.77
CA LYS A 105 18.75 -8.86 -0.06
C LYS A 105 19.20 -8.05 -1.27
N ASP A 106 20.48 -8.15 -1.60
CA ASP A 106 21.13 -7.50 -2.75
C ASP A 106 20.95 -5.97 -2.81
N GLY A 107 20.58 -5.34 -1.68
CA GLY A 107 20.29 -3.91 -1.60
C GLY A 107 19.08 -3.46 -2.42
N VAL A 108 18.18 -4.37 -2.81
CA VAL A 108 16.98 -4.03 -3.61
C VAL A 108 15.72 -4.22 -2.78
N VAL A 109 14.94 -3.16 -2.58
CA VAL A 109 13.66 -3.25 -1.87
C VAL A 109 12.75 -4.25 -2.59
N PRO A 110 12.15 -5.22 -1.88
CA PRO A 110 11.28 -6.20 -2.50
C PRO A 110 10.01 -5.55 -3.07
N THR A 111 9.38 -6.23 -4.02
CA THR A 111 8.12 -5.79 -4.62
C THR A 111 7.07 -5.51 -3.54
N PRO A 112 6.48 -4.30 -3.51
CA PRO A 112 5.43 -3.96 -2.55
C PRO A 112 4.21 -4.87 -2.68
N TYR A 113 3.58 -5.18 -1.54
CA TYR A 113 2.30 -5.90 -1.48
C TYR A 113 1.20 -5.13 -0.74
N SER A 114 1.45 -3.85 -0.47
CA SER A 114 0.56 -2.87 0.15
C SER A 114 0.84 -1.49 -0.43
N PRO A 115 -0.09 -0.52 -0.29
CA PRO A 115 0.14 0.82 -0.81
C PRO A 115 1.35 1.52 -0.19
N MET A 116 1.73 1.17 1.04
CA MET A 116 2.85 1.78 1.76
C MET A 116 3.83 0.73 2.30
N THR A 117 5.07 0.78 1.82
CA THR A 117 6.22 0.04 2.36
C THR A 117 7.14 1.02 3.05
N VAL A 118 7.66 0.66 4.22
CA VAL A 118 8.55 1.49 5.02
C VAL A 118 9.84 0.73 5.28
N VAL A 119 10.94 1.20 4.70
CA VAL A 119 12.28 0.72 5.02
C VAL A 119 12.83 1.52 6.19
N GLN A 120 13.26 0.82 7.23
CA GLN A 120 13.78 1.41 8.46
C GLN A 120 15.29 1.18 8.54
N PHE A 121 16.02 2.26 8.77
CA PHE A 121 17.46 2.25 9.04
C PHE A 121 17.73 2.64 10.50
N ALA A 122 18.66 1.94 11.14
CA ALA A 122 19.21 2.25 12.47
C ALA A 122 20.65 1.70 12.56
N ASN A 123 21.41 2.03 13.61
CA ASN A 123 22.82 1.64 13.72
C ASN A 123 23.07 0.12 13.52
N ALA A 124 22.26 -0.75 14.14
CA ALA A 124 22.35 -2.21 13.95
C ALA A 124 21.47 -2.74 12.80
N ASN A 125 20.85 -1.85 12.03
CA ASN A 125 19.91 -2.15 10.95
C ASN A 125 20.21 -1.26 9.74
N TYR A 126 21.30 -1.56 9.04
CA TYR A 126 21.88 -0.67 8.05
C TYR A 126 22.42 -1.44 6.84
N ILE A 127 22.29 -0.81 5.67
CA ILE A 127 23.00 -1.15 4.42
C ILE A 127 23.50 0.15 3.79
N GLY A 128 24.65 0.11 3.11
CA GLY A 128 25.26 1.34 2.56
C GLY A 128 24.50 1.89 1.35
N ASN A 129 23.98 1.00 0.51
CA ASN A 129 23.29 1.36 -0.72
C ASN A 129 21.96 0.62 -0.81
N ILE A 130 20.93 1.31 -1.27
CA ILE A 130 19.59 0.76 -1.48
C ILE A 130 19.05 1.20 -2.83
N SER A 131 18.44 0.28 -3.57
CA SER A 131 17.71 0.54 -4.80
C SER A 131 16.23 0.29 -4.59
N LEU A 132 15.39 1.09 -5.23
CA LEU A 132 13.96 0.90 -5.22
C LEU A 132 13.55 -0.42 -5.92
N PRO A 133 12.31 -0.91 -5.67
CA PRO A 133 11.84 -2.16 -6.23
C PRO A 133 11.94 -2.21 -7.75
N VAL A 134 12.27 -3.38 -8.29
CA VAL A 134 12.26 -3.64 -9.74
C VAL A 134 10.83 -3.56 -10.28
N GLN A 135 9.86 -3.95 -9.46
CA GLN A 135 8.45 -4.02 -9.82
C GLN A 135 7.60 -3.34 -8.74
N GLY A 136 6.50 -2.76 -9.16
CA GLY A 136 5.48 -2.15 -8.31
C GLY A 136 4.31 -1.73 -9.18
N LYS A 137 3.15 -1.48 -8.55
CA LYS A 137 2.00 -0.91 -9.26
C LYS A 137 1.95 0.60 -9.10
N GLU A 138 1.17 1.27 -9.93
CA GLU A 138 0.95 2.72 -9.81
C GLU A 138 0.43 3.09 -8.42
N GLY A 139 1.09 4.03 -7.76
CA GLY A 139 0.70 4.50 -6.45
C GLY A 139 1.14 3.60 -5.29
N ASP A 140 1.95 2.56 -5.52
CA ASP A 140 2.72 1.97 -4.42
C ASP A 140 3.76 3.00 -3.95
N THR A 141 3.98 3.06 -2.65
CA THR A 141 4.91 4.02 -2.05
C THR A 141 5.94 3.28 -1.21
N VAL A 142 7.20 3.69 -1.34
CA VAL A 142 8.31 3.25 -0.49
C VAL A 142 8.79 4.45 0.30
N ALA A 143 8.63 4.42 1.61
CA ALA A 143 9.27 5.38 2.50
C ALA A 143 10.57 4.80 3.06
N ILE A 144 11.61 5.61 3.10
CA ILE A 144 12.90 5.30 3.72
C ILE A 144 13.05 6.22 4.92
N ARG A 145 13.05 5.63 6.12
CA ARG A 145 13.19 6.30 7.41
C ARG A 145 14.53 5.92 8.01
N SER A 146 15.36 6.90 8.36
CA SER A 146 16.65 6.63 9.00
C SER A 146 16.81 7.29 10.35
N HIS A 147 17.24 6.47 11.31
CA HIS A 147 17.83 6.88 12.59
C HIS A 147 19.27 6.38 12.73
N ALA A 148 19.89 5.94 11.63
CA ALA A 148 21.29 5.50 11.64
C ALA A 148 22.24 6.69 11.67
N GLU A 149 23.36 6.56 12.38
CA GLU A 149 24.45 7.54 12.41
C GLU A 149 25.17 7.63 11.06
N TRP A 150 25.29 6.51 10.35
CA TRP A 150 25.94 6.45 9.05
C TRP A 150 24.97 6.81 7.92
N ASN A 151 25.48 7.54 6.93
CA ASN A 151 24.74 7.86 5.72
C ASN A 151 24.52 6.60 4.89
N ALA A 152 23.36 6.47 4.26
CA ALA A 152 23.12 5.49 3.20
C ALA A 152 22.82 6.21 1.88
N THR A 153 22.82 5.48 0.77
CA THR A 153 22.55 6.04 -0.56
C THR A 153 21.37 5.34 -1.21
N ILE A 154 20.36 6.10 -1.62
CA ILE A 154 19.31 5.63 -2.53
C ILE A 154 19.84 5.76 -3.96
N MET A 155 20.04 4.63 -4.62
CA MET A 155 20.48 4.57 -6.01
C MET A 155 19.38 5.10 -6.94
N ASN A 156 19.79 5.85 -7.97
CA ASN A 156 18.86 6.48 -8.91
C ASN A 156 18.47 5.60 -10.11
N ILE A 157 19.01 4.38 -10.22
CA ILE A 157 18.82 3.43 -11.34
C ILE A 157 17.34 3.09 -11.67
N ARG A 158 16.41 3.34 -10.73
CA ARG A 158 14.96 3.10 -10.90
C ARG A 158 14.13 4.30 -10.42
N THR A 159 14.66 5.50 -10.61
CA THR A 159 14.04 6.74 -10.17
C THR A 159 14.02 7.74 -11.32
N ASP A 160 13.18 8.77 -11.24
CA ASP A 160 13.24 9.93 -12.12
C ASP A 160 14.28 10.97 -11.69
N LEU A 161 15.17 10.61 -10.76
CA LEU A 161 16.20 11.50 -10.21
C LEU A 161 17.46 11.49 -11.06
N GLY A 162 18.03 12.68 -11.27
CA GLY A 162 19.30 12.83 -11.98
C GLY A 162 20.51 12.26 -11.24
N GLU A 163 20.40 12.07 -9.92
CA GLU A 163 21.50 11.64 -9.05
C GLU A 163 21.01 10.78 -7.88
N PRO A 164 21.87 9.92 -7.30
CA PRO A 164 21.56 9.20 -6.07
C PRO A 164 21.26 10.12 -4.89
N LEU A 165 20.36 9.73 -4.01
CA LEU A 165 20.02 10.51 -2.81
C LEU A 165 20.78 10.02 -1.59
N THR A 166 21.34 10.94 -0.82
CA THR A 166 21.93 10.62 0.49
C THR A 166 20.86 10.58 1.57
N VAL A 167 20.75 9.45 2.26
CA VAL A 167 19.93 9.26 3.46
C VAL A 167 20.78 9.55 4.68
N ARG A 168 20.44 10.61 5.42
CA ARG A 168 21.13 11.00 6.66
C ARG A 168 20.33 10.55 7.89
N SER A 169 20.93 10.67 9.07
CA SER A 169 20.18 10.52 10.33
C SER A 169 18.97 11.47 10.36
N MET A 170 17.85 10.98 10.89
CA MET A 170 16.55 11.67 10.96
C MET A 170 15.92 12.04 9.61
N SER A 171 16.41 11.47 8.50
CA SER A 171 15.81 11.70 7.18
C SER A 171 14.59 10.82 6.94
N LEU A 172 13.58 11.40 6.29
CA LEU A 172 12.45 10.68 5.69
C LEU A 172 12.40 11.00 4.21
N PHE A 173 12.60 9.99 3.37
CA PHE A 173 12.29 10.06 1.95
C PHE A 173 11.04 9.23 1.68
N ILE A 174 10.12 9.76 0.90
CA ILE A 174 8.97 9.02 0.37
C ILE A 174 9.23 8.87 -1.12
N VAL A 175 8.91 7.75 -1.75
CA VAL A 175 9.03 7.61 -3.21
C VAL A 175 7.81 6.85 -3.74
N VAL A 176 7.20 7.35 -4.81
CA VAL A 176 5.95 6.81 -5.37
C VAL A 176 6.21 6.12 -6.71
N THR A 177 5.83 4.86 -6.83
CA THR A 177 5.93 4.10 -8.07
C THR A 177 4.87 4.57 -9.06
N ALA A 178 5.26 4.89 -10.28
CA ALA A 178 4.36 5.25 -11.37
C ALA A 178 4.48 4.23 -12.51
N ILE A 179 3.39 3.96 -13.24
CA ILE A 179 3.46 3.18 -14.47
C ILE A 179 4.03 4.08 -15.56
N CYS A 180 5.35 4.09 -15.66
CA CYS A 180 6.01 4.44 -16.91
C CYS A 180 7.34 3.69 -16.95
N GLY A 181 7.32 2.42 -17.39
CA GLY A 181 8.47 1.62 -17.85
C GLY A 181 9.67 1.37 -16.92
N ALA A 182 10.00 2.27 -16.00
CA ALA A 182 11.16 2.26 -15.08
C ALA A 182 11.23 3.50 -14.16
N CYS A 183 10.31 4.47 -14.19
CA CYS A 183 10.48 5.72 -13.43
C CYS A 183 9.55 5.81 -12.21
N ILE A 184 10.15 5.68 -11.02
CA ILE A 184 9.53 5.96 -9.71
C ILE A 184 9.77 7.45 -9.39
N ARG A 185 8.69 8.18 -9.08
CA ARG A 185 8.70 9.63 -8.79
C ARG A 185 9.00 9.88 -7.32
N ALA A 186 10.12 10.52 -7.00
CA ALA A 186 10.31 11.04 -5.65
C ALA A 186 9.53 12.37 -5.49
N PRO A 187 8.80 12.60 -4.39
CA PRO A 187 8.33 13.91 -4.05
C PRO A 187 9.54 14.80 -3.74
N LYS A 188 9.61 15.93 -4.43
CA LYS A 188 10.51 17.02 -4.07
C LYS A 188 9.98 17.64 -2.78
N TYR A 189 10.62 17.36 -1.65
CA TYR A 189 10.49 18.23 -0.48
C TYR A 189 11.82 18.98 -0.33
N ALA A 190 11.68 20.31 -0.33
CA ALA A 190 12.75 21.29 -0.15
C ALA A 190 13.31 21.26 1.28
#